data_AF-A0A1U7YEX2-F1
#
_entry.id   AF-A0A1U7YEX2-F1
#
_cell.length_a   1.000
_cell.length_b   1.000
_cell.length_c   1.000
_cell.angle_alpha   90.00
_cell.angle_beta   90.00
_cell.angle_gamma   90.00
#
_symmetry.space_group_name_H-M   'P 1'
#
loop_
_entity.id
_entity.type
_entity.pdbx_description
1 polymer ?
#
loop_
_entity_poly.entity_id
_entity_poly.type
_entity_poly.pdbx_seq_one_letter_code
_entity_poly.pdbx_strand_id
1 'polypeptide(L)'
;MALMAVLESDLRALSAEARRRYPAVKDAAEHAILKLRCLSSPSEIVHNEDILKIFLMACEVRTVKMSVIGLSCLQKLISHDVVAPSALKEILDTLKDHGEMADESLQLKTLQTILIIFQSRLQPDNEDYTAQALVIILRLLENNRSSDSVRNTAAATFRQAVALIFDRVVSAESLPPGKFGSGVYISRSSSVSSDVNRNINQLELLEQEFSSGGPSLMRDTLTKSGKLALRLLEDLTALAAGGSAVWLRVSSIQRTFALDLLEFILSNYVVVFRALVPYEEVLRRQICSLLMTSLRTDTEPEGESGEPYFRRLVLRSVANIIRLYSSSLITESEVFLSMLVRVISLDLPLWHRILVLEILRGFCVEARTMQVLFLNFDMHPKNTNVVEGMVKALARVVSSIQFQDTCEESLAAVAGMFSSKAKGIEWSLDSDASNAAVLVASEAHAITLAIEGLLGVVFTVATLTDEAVDVA
;
A
#
# COMPACT_ATOMS: atom_id res chain seq x y z
N MET A 1 18.92 -8.38 32.47
CA MET A 1 20.18 -9.16 32.47
C MET A 1 20.80 -9.26 31.08
N ALA A 2 20.11 -9.81 30.07
CA ALA A 2 20.68 -9.97 28.71
C ALA A 2 21.10 -8.65 28.03
N LEU A 3 20.25 -7.61 28.06
CA LEU A 3 20.56 -6.31 27.43
C LEU A 3 21.81 -5.65 28.02
N MET A 4 21.95 -5.65 29.35
CA MET A 4 23.09 -5.04 30.03
C MET A 4 24.41 -5.69 29.63
N ALA A 5 24.46 -7.03 29.56
CA ALA A 5 25.64 -7.76 29.13
C ALA A 5 25.99 -7.48 27.66
N VAL A 6 24.98 -7.38 26.79
CA VAL A 6 25.16 -7.03 25.37
C VAL A 6 25.70 -5.61 25.22
N LEU A 7 25.11 -4.63 25.90
CA LEU A 7 25.57 -3.24 25.88
C LEU A 7 27.00 -3.10 26.42
N GLU A 8 27.35 -3.84 27.47
CA GLU A 8 28.71 -3.83 28.00
C GLU A 8 29.72 -4.43 27.00
N SER A 9 29.31 -5.47 26.25
CA SER A 9 30.11 -6.03 25.16
C SER A 9 30.28 -5.01 24.03
N ASP A 10 29.20 -4.33 23.64
CA ASP A 10 29.24 -3.32 22.58
C ASP A 10 30.09 -2.11 22.96
N LEU A 11 30.00 -1.62 24.21
CA LEU A 11 30.84 -0.52 24.70
C LEU A 11 32.33 -0.90 24.72
N ARG A 12 32.66 -2.16 25.03
CA ARG A 12 34.03 -2.66 24.90
C ARG A 12 34.48 -2.68 23.44
N ALA A 13 33.62 -3.13 22.51
CA ALA A 13 33.92 -3.10 21.09
C ALA A 13 34.12 -1.66 20.58
N LEU A 14 33.29 -0.73 21.05
CA LEU A 14 33.37 0.70 20.73
C LEU A 14 34.70 1.31 21.21
N SER A 15 35.07 1.06 22.48
CA SER A 15 36.37 1.48 23.03
C SER A 15 37.55 0.88 22.25
N ALA A 16 37.45 -0.41 21.90
CA ALA A 16 38.48 -1.13 21.15
C ALA A 16 38.62 -0.66 19.69
N GLU A 17 37.56 -0.12 19.08
CA GLU A 17 37.61 0.51 17.75
C GLU A 17 38.12 1.96 17.83
N ALA A 18 37.73 2.70 18.87
CA ALA A 18 38.16 4.09 19.07
C ALA A 18 39.68 4.22 19.27
N ARG A 19 40.30 3.25 19.97
CA ARG A 19 41.74 3.16 20.26
C ARG A 19 42.36 4.53 20.58
N ARG A 20 43.52 4.83 19.99
CA ARG A 20 44.21 6.12 20.07
C ARG A 20 43.70 7.15 19.06
N ARG A 21 42.82 6.76 18.13
CA ARG A 21 42.32 7.66 17.07
C ARG A 21 41.27 8.62 17.61
N TYR A 22 40.42 8.13 18.52
CA TYR A 22 39.33 8.89 19.12
C TYR A 22 39.36 8.74 20.65
N PRO A 23 40.32 9.38 21.35
CA PRO A 23 40.47 9.20 22.80
C PRO A 23 39.22 9.60 23.58
N ALA A 24 38.51 10.66 23.16
CA ALA A 24 37.26 11.09 23.81
C ALA A 24 36.17 10.00 23.80
N VAL A 25 35.95 9.34 22.65
CA VAL A 25 34.97 8.25 22.52
C VAL A 25 35.39 7.04 23.35
N LYS A 26 36.68 6.72 23.35
CA LYS A 26 37.25 5.63 24.13
C LYS A 26 37.03 5.84 25.64
N ASP A 27 37.41 7.00 26.15
CA ASP A 27 37.31 7.33 27.57
C ASP A 27 35.84 7.39 28.03
N ALA A 28 34.96 7.93 27.18
CA ALA A 28 33.53 7.95 27.45
C ALA A 28 32.93 6.53 27.49
N ALA A 29 33.32 5.65 26.57
CA ALA A 29 32.89 4.26 26.56
C ALA A 29 33.34 3.48 27.80
N GLU A 30 34.59 3.65 28.24
CA GLU A 30 35.12 3.04 29.48
C GLU A 30 34.35 3.56 30.72
N HIS A 31 34.04 4.85 30.76
CA HIS A 31 33.25 5.43 31.84
C HIS A 31 31.80 4.92 31.85
N ALA A 32 31.15 4.75 30.69
CA ALA A 32 29.82 4.14 30.64
C ALA A 32 29.81 2.69 31.07
N ILE A 33 30.86 1.90 30.81
CA ILE A 33 30.93 0.51 31.30
C ILE A 33 30.88 0.50 32.84
N LEU A 34 31.59 1.41 33.50
CA LEU A 34 31.56 1.53 34.95
C LEU A 34 30.17 1.92 35.44
N LYS A 35 29.53 2.92 34.82
CA LYS A 35 28.16 3.32 35.15
C LYS A 35 27.16 2.19 34.95
N LEU A 36 27.24 1.48 33.83
CA LEU A 36 26.34 0.38 33.48
C LEU A 36 26.39 -0.75 34.51
N ARG A 37 27.59 -1.05 35.05
CA ARG A 37 27.77 -2.04 36.13
C ARG A 37 27.17 -1.63 37.47
N CYS A 38 26.98 -0.33 37.70
CA CYS A 38 26.33 0.17 38.91
C CYS A 38 24.80 0.14 38.82
N LEU A 39 24.22 -0.04 37.64
CA LEU A 39 22.77 -0.09 37.46
C LEU A 39 22.21 -1.47 37.80
N SER A 40 21.07 -1.48 38.50
CA SER A 40 20.42 -2.74 38.91
C SER A 40 19.41 -3.24 37.87
N SER A 41 18.84 -2.33 37.09
CA SER A 41 17.80 -2.64 36.10
C SER A 41 17.97 -1.85 34.78
N PRO A 42 17.52 -2.40 33.63
CA PRO A 42 17.54 -1.68 32.35
C PRO A 42 16.73 -0.38 32.34
N SER A 43 15.69 -0.28 33.17
CA SER A 43 14.87 0.94 33.31
C SER A 43 15.63 2.14 33.87
N GLU A 44 16.71 1.91 34.61
CA GLU A 44 17.57 2.99 35.11
C GLU A 44 18.41 3.64 33.99
N ILE A 45 18.57 2.96 32.84
CA ILE A 45 19.27 3.50 31.67
C ILE A 45 18.52 4.71 31.10
N VAL A 46 17.18 4.70 31.11
CA VAL A 46 16.34 5.81 30.61
C VAL A 46 16.69 7.12 31.30
N HIS A 47 17.07 7.06 32.58
CA HIS A 47 17.41 8.22 33.40
C HIS A 47 18.89 8.62 33.29
N ASN A 48 19.72 7.82 32.61
CA ASN A 48 21.13 8.07 32.37
C ASN A 48 21.38 8.40 30.90
N GLU A 49 21.14 9.66 30.51
CA GLU A 49 21.40 10.13 29.14
C GLU A 49 22.85 9.93 28.70
N ASP A 50 23.79 9.82 29.63
CA ASP A 50 25.22 9.63 29.32
C ASP A 50 25.49 8.36 28.52
N ILE A 51 24.73 7.28 28.76
CA ILE A 51 24.91 6.02 28.02
C ILE A 51 24.49 6.21 26.56
N LEU A 52 23.38 6.91 26.32
CA LEU A 52 22.91 7.23 24.96
C LEU A 52 23.88 8.16 24.24
N LYS A 53 24.34 9.22 24.92
CA LYS A 53 25.26 10.24 24.37
C LYS A 53 26.56 9.65 23.84
N ILE A 54 27.04 8.54 24.41
CA ILE A 54 28.26 7.89 23.92
C ILE A 54 28.07 7.26 22.55
N PHE A 55 26.91 6.64 22.31
CA PHE A 55 26.61 6.07 21.00
C PHE A 55 26.34 7.16 19.96
N LEU A 56 25.76 8.28 20.37
CA LEU A 56 25.62 9.46 19.50
C LEU A 56 26.98 10.10 19.18
N MET A 57 27.85 10.27 20.18
CA MET A 57 29.22 10.75 19.99
C MET A 57 30.02 9.83 19.06
N ALA A 58 29.81 8.51 19.13
CA ALA A 58 30.40 7.56 18.19
C ALA A 58 29.92 7.80 16.74
N CYS A 59 28.62 8.07 16.56
CA CYS A 59 28.05 8.43 15.27
C CYS A 59 28.57 9.77 14.74
N GLU A 60 28.81 10.77 15.62
CA GLU A 60 29.36 12.09 15.24
C GLU A 60 30.78 12.03 14.63
N VAL A 61 31.53 10.96 14.87
CA VAL A 61 32.86 10.76 14.24
C VAL A 61 32.76 10.58 12.72
N ARG A 62 31.58 10.20 12.19
CA ARG A 62 31.28 10.00 10.76
C ARG A 62 32.25 9.04 10.05
N THR A 63 32.74 8.02 10.76
CA THR A 63 33.45 6.90 10.14
C THR A 63 32.55 5.68 10.10
N VAL A 64 32.54 4.96 8.97
CA VAL A 64 31.61 3.84 8.72
C VAL A 64 31.58 2.86 9.89
N LYS A 65 32.75 2.38 10.36
CA LYS A 65 32.82 1.40 11.45
C LYS A 65 32.25 1.94 12.77
N MET A 66 32.61 3.17 13.14
CA MET A 66 32.17 3.76 14.40
C MET A 66 30.65 4.02 14.39
N SER A 67 30.16 4.57 13.28
CA SER A 67 28.74 4.81 13.06
C SER A 67 27.92 3.52 13.03
N VAL A 68 28.42 2.43 12.42
CA VAL A 68 27.74 1.13 12.40
C VAL A 68 27.63 0.54 13.81
N ILE A 69 28.69 0.63 14.63
CA ILE A 69 28.64 0.19 16.04
C ILE A 69 27.66 1.07 16.82
N GLY A 70 27.79 2.40 16.72
CA GLY A 70 26.92 3.37 17.40
C GLY A 70 25.44 3.15 17.08
N LEU A 71 25.07 3.11 15.78
CA LEU A 71 23.69 2.85 15.35
C LEU A 71 23.20 1.47 15.78
N SER A 72 24.04 0.43 15.77
CA SER A 72 23.64 -0.90 16.27
C SER A 72 23.27 -0.88 17.75
N CYS A 73 23.96 -0.07 18.55
CA CYS A 73 23.67 0.07 19.96
C CYS A 73 22.39 0.90 20.17
N LEU A 74 22.25 2.00 19.42
CA LEU A 74 21.03 2.82 19.44
C LEU A 74 19.79 1.97 19.11
N GLN A 75 19.86 1.14 18.07
CA GLN A 75 18.77 0.22 17.72
C GLN A 75 18.34 -0.67 18.89
N LYS A 76 19.30 -1.25 19.64
CA LYS A 76 19.02 -2.09 20.81
C LYS A 76 18.39 -1.29 21.94
N LEU A 77 18.87 -0.08 22.19
CA LEU A 77 18.28 0.80 23.20
C LEU A 77 16.83 1.16 22.85
N ILE A 78 16.58 1.51 21.58
CA ILE A 78 15.24 1.88 21.10
C ILE A 78 14.30 0.66 21.16
N SER A 79 14.74 -0.52 20.71
CA SER A 79 13.90 -1.73 20.71
C SER A 79 13.52 -2.23 22.10
N HIS A 80 14.29 -1.86 23.13
CA HIS A 80 14.02 -2.20 24.53
C HIS A 80 13.29 -1.07 25.29
N ASP A 81 12.85 -0.01 24.59
CA ASP A 81 12.19 1.17 25.15
C ASP A 81 12.99 1.86 26.27
N VAL A 82 14.33 1.85 26.17
CA VAL A 82 15.21 2.46 27.17
C VAL A 82 15.75 3.84 26.75
N VAL A 83 15.08 4.50 25.80
CA VAL A 83 15.45 5.83 25.28
C VAL A 83 14.38 6.86 25.65
N ALA A 84 14.80 7.99 26.20
CA ALA A 84 13.89 9.08 26.53
C ALA A 84 13.37 9.80 25.25
N PRO A 85 12.09 10.24 25.21
CA PRO A 85 11.54 10.96 24.06
C PRO A 85 12.27 12.26 23.71
N SER A 86 12.94 12.90 24.68
CA SER A 86 13.76 14.10 24.49
C SER A 86 14.90 13.88 23.49
N ALA A 87 15.44 12.66 23.40
CA ALA A 87 16.58 12.34 22.55
C ALA A 87 16.20 12.06 21.09
N LEU A 88 14.90 11.94 20.77
CA LEU A 88 14.45 11.62 19.42
C LEU A 88 14.96 12.61 18.37
N LYS A 89 15.00 13.91 18.71
CA LYS A 89 15.52 14.94 17.80
C LYS A 89 16.97 14.68 17.40
N GLU A 90 17.84 14.46 18.40
CA GLU A 90 19.27 14.22 18.18
C GLU A 90 19.52 12.93 17.40
N ILE A 91 18.70 11.89 17.67
CA ILE A 91 18.73 10.63 16.91
C ILE A 91 18.34 10.86 15.45
N LEU A 92 17.25 11.60 15.17
CA LEU A 92 16.81 11.87 13.81
C LEU A 92 17.79 12.75 13.03
N ASP A 93 18.41 13.73 13.68
CA ASP A 93 19.46 14.56 13.08
C ASP A 93 20.69 13.71 12.74
N THR A 94 21.08 12.81 13.64
CA THR A 94 22.15 11.83 13.40
C THR A 94 21.79 10.93 12.21
N LEU A 95 20.58 10.37 12.16
CA LEU A 95 20.14 9.48 11.08
C LEU A 95 20.09 10.18 9.72
N LYS A 96 19.69 11.45 9.69
CA LYS A 96 19.72 12.27 8.47
C LYS A 96 21.15 12.38 7.92
N ASP A 97 22.08 12.72 8.79
CA ASP A 97 23.49 12.89 8.44
C ASP A 97 24.14 11.59 7.94
N HIS A 98 23.74 10.45 8.50
CA HIS A 98 24.25 9.12 8.12
C HIS A 98 23.59 8.60 6.84
N GLY A 99 22.32 8.93 6.58
CA GLY A 99 21.64 8.63 5.32
C GLY A 99 22.26 9.34 4.11
N GLU A 100 22.88 10.50 4.31
CA GLU A 100 23.58 11.25 3.26
C GLU A 100 24.98 10.69 2.93
N MET A 101 25.50 9.77 3.76
CA MET A 101 26.77 9.10 3.48
C MET A 101 26.62 8.07 2.35
N ALA A 102 27.68 7.87 1.57
CA ALA A 102 27.67 6.99 0.40
C ALA A 102 27.78 5.49 0.74
N ASP A 103 28.03 5.13 2.00
CA ASP A 103 28.21 3.74 2.42
C ASP A 103 26.87 3.01 2.53
N GLU A 104 26.70 1.94 1.75
CA GLU A 104 25.47 1.14 1.71
C GLU A 104 25.11 0.56 3.09
N SER A 105 26.09 0.05 3.84
CA SER A 105 25.82 -0.59 5.14
C SER A 105 25.22 0.40 6.12
N LEU A 106 25.66 1.66 6.05
CA LEU A 106 25.18 2.74 6.89
C LEU A 106 23.81 3.25 6.45
N GLN A 107 23.56 3.36 5.14
CA GLN A 107 22.24 3.70 4.61
C GLN A 107 21.18 2.66 5.03
N LEU A 108 21.49 1.36 4.91
CA LEU A 108 20.62 0.28 5.36
C LEU A 108 20.40 0.34 6.87
N LYS A 109 21.44 0.61 7.66
CA LYS A 109 21.32 0.77 9.11
C LYS A 109 20.45 1.96 9.49
N THR A 110 20.52 3.05 8.72
CA THR A 110 19.67 4.23 8.90
C THR A 110 18.20 3.87 8.72
N LEU A 111 17.86 3.19 7.61
CA LEU A 111 16.49 2.72 7.34
C LEU A 111 15.98 1.78 8.44
N GLN A 112 16.80 0.80 8.85
CA GLN A 112 16.46 -0.12 9.94
C GLN A 112 16.21 0.62 11.26
N THR A 113 17.02 1.63 11.58
CA THR A 113 16.85 2.40 12.83
C THR A 113 15.56 3.21 12.80
N ILE A 114 15.25 3.86 11.67
CA ILE A 114 13.99 4.60 11.52
C ILE A 114 12.80 3.66 11.70
N LEU A 115 12.84 2.46 11.10
CA LEU A 115 11.78 1.48 11.25
C LEU A 115 11.58 1.05 12.71
N ILE A 116 12.67 0.78 13.43
CA ILE A 116 12.63 0.42 14.85
C ILE A 116 12.05 1.58 15.69
N ILE A 117 12.34 2.84 15.35
CA ILE A 117 11.70 4.00 15.98
C ILE A 117 10.18 3.93 15.82
N PHE A 118 9.66 3.71 14.61
CA PHE A 118 8.21 3.56 14.37
C PHE A 118 7.59 2.34 15.06
N GLN A 119 8.35 1.29 15.35
CA GLN A 119 7.85 0.08 16.03
C GLN A 119 7.91 0.15 17.57
N SER A 120 8.61 1.15 18.13
CA SER A 120 8.87 1.28 19.56
C SER A 120 8.02 2.37 20.22
N ARG A 121 8.18 2.56 21.54
CA ARG A 121 7.60 3.72 22.24
C ARG A 121 8.26 5.04 21.89
N LEU A 122 9.38 5.05 21.15
CA LEU A 122 10.04 6.27 20.66
C LEU A 122 9.41 6.78 19.35
N GLN A 123 8.37 6.13 18.84
CA GLN A 123 7.70 6.59 17.62
C GLN A 123 7.29 8.07 17.73
N PRO A 124 7.44 8.88 16.66
CA PRO A 124 7.19 10.30 16.76
C PRO A 124 5.69 10.62 16.88
N ASP A 125 5.35 11.45 17.87
CA ASP A 125 3.98 11.90 18.15
C ASP A 125 3.67 13.30 17.60
N ASN A 126 4.65 13.94 16.95
CA ASN A 126 4.50 15.28 16.36
C ASN A 126 4.75 15.25 14.85
N GLU A 127 4.19 16.23 14.17
CA GLU A 127 4.25 16.34 12.72
C GLU A 127 5.69 16.53 12.20
N ASP A 128 6.52 17.28 12.91
CA ASP A 128 7.87 17.62 12.47
C ASP A 128 8.81 16.41 12.44
N TYR A 129 8.82 15.62 13.52
CA TYR A 129 9.67 14.43 13.63
C TYR A 129 9.17 13.29 12.75
N THR A 130 7.85 13.11 12.60
CA THR A 130 7.33 12.12 11.65
C THR A 130 7.69 12.50 10.21
N ALA A 131 7.52 13.77 9.83
CA ALA A 131 7.92 14.25 8.51
C ALA A 131 9.42 14.06 8.29
N GLN A 132 10.27 14.43 9.25
CA GLN A 132 11.72 14.26 9.16
C GLN A 132 12.09 12.78 8.94
N ALA A 133 11.53 11.86 9.72
CA ALA A 133 11.80 10.43 9.59
C ALA A 133 11.39 9.88 8.20
N LEU A 134 10.19 10.24 7.73
CA LEU A 134 9.69 9.84 6.41
C LEU A 134 10.52 10.43 5.27
N VAL A 135 10.95 11.69 5.41
CA VAL A 135 11.80 12.37 4.42
C VAL A 135 13.18 11.73 4.31
N ILE A 136 13.78 11.27 5.41
CA ILE A 136 15.06 10.53 5.34
C ILE A 136 14.89 9.26 4.51
N ILE A 137 13.78 8.52 4.70
CA ILE A 137 13.48 7.32 3.91
C ILE A 137 13.29 7.67 2.42
N LEU A 138 12.48 8.69 2.11
CA LEU A 138 12.22 9.11 0.72
C LEU A 138 13.48 9.62 0.01
N ARG A 139 14.37 10.31 0.73
CA ARG A 139 15.66 10.73 0.18
C ARG A 139 16.51 9.54 -0.24
N LEU A 140 16.59 8.50 0.60
CA LEU A 140 17.32 7.27 0.25
C LEU A 140 16.66 6.49 -0.90
N LEU A 141 15.33 6.56 -1.00
CA LEU A 141 14.59 5.96 -2.11
C LEU A 141 14.89 6.65 -3.45
N GLU A 142 14.87 7.99 -3.49
CA GLU A 142 15.05 8.78 -4.71
C GLU A 142 16.52 9.08 -5.05
N ASN A 143 17.46 8.76 -4.16
CA ASN A 143 18.87 9.01 -4.39
C ASN A 143 19.45 8.06 -5.44
N ASN A 144 19.72 8.58 -6.63
CA ASN A 144 20.36 7.82 -7.72
C ASN A 144 21.76 7.30 -7.38
N ARG A 145 22.40 7.79 -6.32
CA ARG A 145 23.70 7.27 -5.84
C ARG A 145 23.56 6.07 -4.91
N SER A 146 22.37 5.84 -4.36
CA SER A 146 22.09 4.68 -3.52
C SER A 146 21.94 3.43 -4.38
N SER A 147 22.42 2.29 -3.88
CA SER A 147 22.28 1.01 -4.59
C SER A 147 20.82 0.58 -4.66
N ASP A 148 20.48 -0.30 -5.60
CA ASP A 148 19.12 -0.84 -5.72
C ASP A 148 18.67 -1.56 -4.45
N SER A 149 19.61 -2.21 -3.74
CA SER A 149 19.41 -2.79 -2.41
C SER A 149 18.85 -1.75 -1.42
N VAL A 150 19.49 -0.58 -1.34
CA VAL A 150 19.06 0.52 -0.46
C VAL A 150 17.73 1.09 -0.91
N ARG A 151 17.56 1.36 -2.20
CA ARG A 151 16.30 1.92 -2.74
C ARG A 151 15.11 1.00 -2.48
N ASN A 152 15.26 -0.30 -2.74
CA ASN A 152 14.22 -1.30 -2.47
C ASN A 152 13.92 -1.41 -0.97
N THR A 153 14.95 -1.38 -0.12
CA THR A 153 14.78 -1.38 1.34
C THR A 153 14.08 -0.10 1.82
N ALA A 154 14.39 1.06 1.22
CA ALA A 154 13.74 2.33 1.53
C ALA A 154 12.24 2.30 1.16
N ALA A 155 11.90 1.78 -0.02
CA ALA A 155 10.51 1.60 -0.43
C ALA A 155 9.72 0.70 0.53
N ALA A 156 10.32 -0.42 0.96
CA ALA A 156 9.71 -1.33 1.93
C ALA A 156 9.55 -0.66 3.31
N THR A 157 10.60 0.04 3.77
CA THR A 157 10.61 0.77 5.04
C THR A 157 9.54 1.86 5.07
N PHE A 158 9.37 2.61 3.97
CA PHE A 158 8.36 3.65 3.86
C PHE A 158 6.95 3.06 3.94
N ARG A 159 6.67 1.99 3.19
CA ARG A 159 5.37 1.30 3.25
C ARG A 159 5.06 0.78 4.65
N GLN A 160 6.06 0.24 5.35
CA GLN A 160 5.87 -0.22 6.72
C GLN A 160 5.65 0.93 7.72
N ALA A 161 6.35 2.06 7.55
CA ALA A 161 6.11 3.26 8.35
C ALA A 161 4.70 3.81 8.13
N VAL A 162 4.22 3.85 6.88
CA VAL A 162 2.83 4.20 6.55
C VAL A 162 1.84 3.28 7.26
N ALA A 163 2.06 1.95 7.21
CA ALA A 163 1.21 0.99 7.89
C ALA A 163 1.16 1.25 9.42
N LEU A 164 2.32 1.41 10.06
CA LEU A 164 2.41 1.71 11.50
C LEU A 164 1.73 3.04 11.88
N ILE A 165 1.78 4.04 11.00
CA ILE A 165 1.05 5.31 11.19
C ILE A 165 -0.46 5.07 11.14
N PHE A 166 -0.96 4.32 10.17
CA PHE A 166 -2.41 4.04 10.05
C PHE A 166 -2.94 3.05 11.10
N ASP A 167 -2.15 2.05 11.52
CA ASP A 167 -2.49 1.18 12.65
C ASP A 167 -2.68 1.99 13.94
N ARG A 168 -1.87 3.04 14.12
CA ARG A 168 -2.06 4.01 15.20
C ARG A 168 -3.30 4.86 15.04
N VAL A 169 -3.71 5.23 13.82
CA VAL A 169 -5.00 5.91 13.61
C VAL A 169 -6.13 5.01 14.07
N VAL A 170 -6.15 3.75 13.64
CA VAL A 170 -7.18 2.79 14.04
C VAL A 170 -7.25 2.68 15.57
N SER A 171 -6.09 2.57 16.23
CA SER A 171 -6.01 2.48 17.69
C SER A 171 -6.43 3.77 18.41
N ALA A 172 -5.91 4.93 17.96
CA ALA A 172 -6.15 6.23 18.60
C ALA A 172 -7.58 6.73 18.41
N GLU A 173 -8.18 6.44 17.25
CA GLU A 173 -9.57 6.76 16.94
C GLU A 173 -10.54 5.72 17.51
N SER A 174 -10.06 4.69 18.24
CA SER A 174 -10.89 3.59 18.78
C SER A 174 -11.75 2.91 17.70
N LEU A 175 -11.20 2.72 16.50
CA LEU A 175 -11.85 2.01 15.41
C LEU A 175 -11.67 0.50 15.57
N PRO A 176 -12.59 -0.34 15.06
CA PRO A 176 -12.42 -1.79 15.12
C PRO A 176 -11.13 -2.18 14.40
N PRO A 177 -10.24 -2.96 15.05
CA PRO A 177 -8.99 -3.38 14.44
C PRO A 177 -9.32 -4.30 13.26
N GLY A 178 -8.95 -3.87 12.05
CA GLY A 178 -8.86 -4.77 10.93
C GLY A 178 -7.86 -5.86 11.29
N LYS A 179 -8.30 -7.11 11.48
CA LYS A 179 -7.42 -8.27 11.66
C LYS A 179 -6.45 -8.38 10.47
N PHE A 180 -5.28 -7.76 10.55
CA PHE A 180 -4.12 -8.16 9.79
C PHE A 180 -3.17 -8.89 10.73
N GLY A 181 -2.87 -10.14 10.37
CA GLY A 181 -1.76 -10.87 10.95
C GLY A 181 -0.48 -10.09 10.70
N SER A 182 0.16 -9.69 11.78
CA SER A 182 1.56 -9.30 11.79
C SER A 182 2.38 -10.40 11.09
N GLY A 183 2.81 -10.14 9.85
CA GLY A 183 3.82 -10.91 9.15
C GLY A 183 3.32 -11.97 8.16
N VAL A 184 2.86 -11.56 6.98
CA VAL A 184 3.09 -12.31 5.73
C VAL A 184 3.28 -11.30 4.60
N TYR A 185 4.43 -11.39 3.95
CA TYR A 185 4.80 -10.61 2.78
C TYR A 185 3.84 -10.88 1.62
N ILE A 186 3.44 -9.82 0.94
CA ILE A 186 2.81 -9.88 -0.38
C ILE A 186 3.87 -10.43 -1.35
N SER A 187 3.69 -11.68 -1.77
CA SER A 187 4.35 -12.19 -2.98
C SER A 187 3.87 -11.38 -4.17
N ARG A 188 4.80 -10.90 -5.00
CA ARG A 188 4.54 -10.20 -6.27
C ARG A 188 3.82 -11.08 -7.34
N SER A 189 3.24 -12.21 -6.94
CA SER A 189 2.68 -13.25 -7.81
C SER A 189 1.37 -13.86 -7.28
N SER A 190 0.71 -13.31 -6.26
CA SER A 190 -0.64 -13.77 -5.88
C SER A 190 -1.66 -13.27 -6.90
N SER A 191 -2.56 -14.15 -7.34
CA SER A 191 -3.67 -13.78 -8.22
C SER A 191 -4.58 -12.79 -7.51
N VAL A 192 -4.96 -11.73 -8.22
CA VAL A 192 -5.76 -10.58 -7.73
C VAL A 192 -7.03 -11.02 -7.00
N SER A 193 -7.61 -12.17 -7.38
CA SER A 193 -8.80 -12.75 -6.76
C SER A 193 -8.61 -13.16 -5.30
N SER A 194 -7.40 -13.58 -4.89
CA SER A 194 -7.15 -14.16 -3.56
C SER A 194 -7.03 -13.10 -2.44
N ASP A 195 -6.37 -11.98 -2.72
CA ASP A 195 -6.21 -10.87 -1.78
C ASP A 195 -7.53 -10.07 -1.62
N VAL A 196 -8.33 -10.00 -2.70
CA VAL A 196 -9.63 -9.31 -2.73
C VAL A 196 -10.69 -10.07 -1.91
N ASN A 197 -10.78 -11.40 -2.02
CA ASN A 197 -11.71 -12.22 -1.23
C ASN A 197 -11.51 -12.05 0.29
N ARG A 198 -10.26 -11.85 0.75
CA ARG A 198 -9.96 -11.68 2.17
C ARG A 198 -10.47 -10.35 2.73
N ASN A 199 -10.32 -9.27 1.98
CA ASN A 199 -10.76 -7.94 2.39
C ASN A 199 -12.29 -7.81 2.38
N ILE A 200 -12.99 -8.56 1.53
CA ILE A 200 -14.46 -8.52 1.43
C ILE A 200 -15.12 -9.28 2.58
N ASN A 201 -14.61 -10.45 2.98
CA ASN A 201 -15.05 -11.12 4.21
C ASN A 201 -14.85 -10.23 5.45
N GLN A 202 -13.80 -9.39 5.44
CA GLN A 202 -13.56 -8.39 6.48
C GLN A 202 -14.56 -7.24 6.43
N LEU A 203 -14.98 -6.82 5.23
CA LEU A 203 -16.07 -5.87 5.01
C LEU A 203 -17.42 -6.39 5.51
N GLU A 204 -17.63 -7.71 5.46
CA GLU A 204 -18.83 -8.42 5.97
C GLU A 204 -18.93 -8.28 7.49
N LEU A 205 -17.82 -8.54 8.18
CA LEU A 205 -17.71 -8.35 9.62
C LEU A 205 -17.88 -6.89 10.01
N LEU A 206 -17.27 -5.97 9.24
CA LEU A 206 -17.43 -4.53 9.48
C LEU A 206 -18.89 -4.10 9.28
N GLU A 207 -19.56 -4.51 8.20
CA GLU A 207 -20.96 -4.17 7.96
C GLU A 207 -21.90 -4.77 9.01
N GLN A 208 -21.62 -5.98 9.52
CA GLN A 208 -22.37 -6.57 10.64
C GLN A 208 -22.13 -5.84 11.97
N GLU A 209 -20.89 -5.41 12.25
CA GLU A 209 -20.57 -4.58 13.43
C GLU A 209 -21.20 -3.18 13.34
N PHE A 210 -21.17 -2.55 12.16
CA PHE A 210 -21.83 -1.26 11.91
C PHE A 210 -23.37 -1.36 11.90
N SER A 211 -23.94 -2.53 11.62
CA SER A 211 -25.39 -2.76 11.65
C SER A 211 -25.91 -3.15 13.05
N SER A 212 -25.04 -3.67 13.93
CA SER A 212 -25.39 -4.06 15.30
C SER A 212 -25.09 -2.98 16.36
N GLY A 213 -24.23 -2.01 16.04
CA GLY A 213 -24.08 -0.74 16.78
C GLY A 213 -25.00 0.35 16.21
N GLY A 214 -25.56 1.21 17.07
CA GLY A 214 -26.45 2.32 16.67
C GLY A 214 -25.85 3.32 15.66
N PRO A 215 -26.60 4.37 15.28
CA PRO A 215 -26.53 5.06 13.99
C PRO A 215 -25.10 5.48 13.60
N SER A 216 -24.77 5.30 12.31
CA SER A 216 -23.48 5.59 11.67
C SER A 216 -22.80 6.83 12.25
N LEU A 217 -21.87 6.63 13.20
CA LEU A 217 -21.06 7.71 13.76
C LEU A 217 -19.90 7.98 12.80
N MET A 218 -20.22 8.49 11.61
CA MET A 218 -19.25 9.24 10.84
C MET A 218 -18.79 10.41 11.71
N ARG A 219 -17.49 10.47 12.01
CA ARG A 219 -16.92 11.48 12.91
C ARG A 219 -16.14 12.53 12.11
N ASP A 220 -16.41 13.79 12.42
CA ASP A 220 -15.69 14.94 11.87
C ASP A 220 -14.39 15.26 12.63
N THR A 221 -14.33 14.91 13.91
CA THR A 221 -13.20 15.24 14.78
C THR A 221 -12.12 14.16 14.73
N LEU A 222 -10.88 14.57 14.46
CA LEU A 222 -9.71 13.69 14.46
C LEU A 222 -8.81 13.93 15.68
N THR A 223 -8.23 12.84 16.19
CA THR A 223 -7.11 12.85 17.13
C THR A 223 -5.85 13.44 16.47
N LYS A 224 -4.79 13.65 17.26
CA LYS A 224 -3.49 14.08 16.74
C LYS A 224 -2.95 13.10 15.69
N SER A 225 -3.04 11.80 15.96
CA SER A 225 -2.61 10.74 15.04
C SER A 225 -3.44 10.72 13.76
N GLY A 226 -4.77 10.89 13.87
CA GLY A 226 -5.65 11.02 12.70
C GLY A 226 -5.30 12.23 11.83
N LYS A 227 -5.05 13.40 12.43
CA LYS A 227 -4.66 14.60 11.66
C LYS A 227 -3.32 14.42 10.94
N LEU A 228 -2.35 13.81 11.60
CA LEU A 228 -1.04 13.55 11.01
C LEU A 228 -1.14 12.61 9.81
N ALA A 229 -1.83 11.49 9.97
CA ALA A 229 -2.01 10.52 8.90
C ALA A 229 -2.87 11.06 7.74
N LEU A 230 -3.82 11.95 8.01
CA LEU A 230 -4.57 12.65 6.97
C LEU A 230 -3.64 13.52 6.10
N ARG A 231 -2.71 14.27 6.71
CA ARG A 231 -1.72 15.05 5.94
C ARG A 231 -0.80 14.17 5.09
N LEU A 232 -0.39 13.02 5.62
CA LEU A 232 0.37 12.03 4.86
C LEU A 232 -0.43 11.53 3.66
N LEU A 233 -1.73 11.25 3.83
CA LEU A 233 -2.61 10.83 2.75
C LEU A 233 -2.76 11.91 1.68
N GLU A 234 -2.94 13.17 2.07
CA GLU A 234 -3.04 14.32 1.16
C GLU A 234 -1.74 14.51 0.35
N ASP A 235 -0.58 14.46 1.01
CA ASP A 235 0.73 14.56 0.34
C ASP A 235 0.96 13.37 -0.62
N LEU A 236 0.63 12.14 -0.21
CA LEU A 236 0.72 10.97 -1.10
C LEU A 236 -0.22 11.10 -2.31
N THR A 237 -1.41 11.68 -2.12
CA THR A 237 -2.37 11.95 -3.20
C THR A 237 -1.81 12.99 -4.17
N ALA A 238 -1.23 14.08 -3.67
CA ALA A 238 -0.58 15.10 -4.47
C ALA A 238 0.60 14.53 -5.27
N LEU A 239 1.45 13.70 -4.64
CA LEU A 239 2.58 13.04 -5.30
C LEU A 239 2.13 12.06 -6.39
N ALA A 240 1.07 11.28 -6.17
CA ALA A 240 0.50 10.38 -7.18
C ALA A 240 -0.09 11.15 -8.39
N ALA A 241 -0.60 12.37 -8.14
CA ALA A 241 -1.03 13.30 -9.17
C ALA A 241 0.13 13.95 -9.95
N GLY A 242 1.38 13.71 -9.57
CA GLY A 242 2.56 14.36 -10.16
C GLY A 242 2.84 15.77 -9.62
N GLY A 243 2.17 16.15 -8.52
CA GLY A 243 2.46 17.38 -7.77
C GLY A 243 3.52 17.19 -6.69
N SER A 244 3.65 18.18 -5.81
CA SER A 244 4.59 18.18 -4.68
C SER A 244 3.89 17.96 -3.34
N ALA A 245 4.56 17.27 -2.43
CA ALA A 245 4.12 17.10 -1.05
C ALA A 245 4.50 18.32 -0.19
N VAL A 246 3.50 18.99 0.38
CA VAL A 246 3.68 20.24 1.13
C VAL A 246 4.21 19.96 2.53
N TRP A 247 3.64 18.97 3.22
CA TRP A 247 4.03 18.65 4.59
C TRP A 247 5.39 17.94 4.65
N LEU A 248 5.62 16.95 3.77
CA LEU A 248 6.92 16.28 3.63
C LEU A 248 7.98 17.16 2.97
N ARG A 249 7.59 18.25 2.30
CA ARG A 249 8.50 19.15 1.55
C ARG A 249 9.32 18.40 0.48
N VAL A 250 8.67 17.48 -0.22
CA VAL A 250 9.26 16.68 -1.31
C VAL A 250 8.65 17.13 -2.63
N SER A 251 9.49 17.44 -3.63
CA SER A 251 9.02 17.96 -4.92
C SER A 251 8.38 16.91 -5.80
N SER A 252 8.90 15.68 -5.79
CA SER A 252 8.41 14.57 -6.62
C SER A 252 8.97 13.24 -6.13
N ILE A 253 8.18 12.18 -6.30
CA ILE A 253 8.59 10.77 -6.22
C ILE A 253 8.02 10.03 -7.43
N GLN A 254 8.43 8.79 -7.67
CA GLN A 254 7.84 7.98 -8.74
C GLN A 254 6.32 7.83 -8.54
N ARG A 255 5.51 8.25 -9.52
CA ARG A 255 4.03 8.25 -9.41
C ARG A 255 3.45 6.86 -9.16
N THR A 256 4.06 5.82 -9.74
CA THR A 256 3.70 4.41 -9.52
C THR A 256 3.85 4.03 -8.05
N PHE A 257 4.93 4.44 -7.39
CA PHE A 257 5.16 4.17 -5.98
C PHE A 257 4.13 4.88 -5.08
N ALA A 258 3.85 6.16 -5.36
CA ALA A 258 2.84 6.92 -4.62
C ALA A 258 1.43 6.30 -4.75
N LEU A 259 1.03 5.93 -5.97
CA LEU A 259 -0.27 5.32 -6.23
C LEU A 259 -0.39 3.93 -5.59
N ASP A 260 0.69 3.14 -5.58
CA ASP A 260 0.68 1.81 -4.94
C ASP A 260 0.56 1.92 -3.41
N LEU A 261 1.11 2.98 -2.81
CA LEU A 261 0.87 3.30 -1.40
C LEU A 261 -0.56 3.73 -1.13
N LEU A 262 -1.16 4.55 -2.00
CA LEU A 262 -2.58 4.93 -1.87
C LEU A 262 -3.48 3.70 -1.95
N GLU A 263 -3.25 2.83 -2.92
CA GLU A 263 -3.99 1.57 -3.03
C GLU A 263 -3.81 0.71 -1.78
N PHE A 264 -2.57 0.57 -1.30
CA PHE A 264 -2.29 -0.13 -0.05
C PHE A 264 -3.11 0.45 1.12
N ILE A 265 -3.14 1.77 1.27
CA ILE A 265 -3.91 2.42 2.35
C ILE A 265 -5.41 2.15 2.18
N LEU A 266 -5.95 2.36 0.98
CA LEU A 266 -7.38 2.24 0.68
C LEU A 266 -7.89 0.81 0.84
N SER A 267 -7.07 -0.20 0.54
CA SER A 267 -7.46 -1.60 0.64
C SER A 267 -7.36 -2.15 2.05
N ASN A 268 -6.43 -1.63 2.88
CA ASN A 268 -6.15 -2.19 4.21
C ASN A 268 -6.80 -1.41 5.35
N TYR A 269 -7.10 -0.12 5.16
CA TYR A 269 -7.64 0.76 6.21
C TYR A 269 -9.05 1.26 5.91
N VAL A 270 -9.89 0.41 5.31
CA VAL A 270 -11.28 0.74 4.89
C VAL A 270 -12.11 1.37 6.00
N VAL A 271 -11.96 0.88 7.23
CA VAL A 271 -12.65 1.41 8.42
C VAL A 271 -12.36 2.89 8.65
N VAL A 272 -11.15 3.36 8.37
CA VAL A 272 -10.74 4.76 8.54
C VAL A 272 -11.56 5.66 7.62
N PHE A 273 -11.68 5.27 6.35
CA PHE A 273 -12.42 6.03 5.33
C PHE A 273 -13.95 5.94 5.51
N ARG A 274 -14.46 4.82 6.02
CA ARG A 274 -15.90 4.66 6.29
C ARG A 274 -16.35 5.35 7.59
N ALA A 275 -15.46 5.49 8.57
CA ALA A 275 -15.80 6.05 9.89
C ALA A 275 -15.42 7.53 10.08
N LEU A 276 -14.43 8.04 9.34
CA LEU A 276 -13.89 9.39 9.53
C LEU A 276 -14.15 10.27 8.29
N VAL A 277 -14.98 11.30 8.45
CA VAL A 277 -15.43 12.19 7.36
C VAL A 277 -14.25 12.86 6.63
N PRO A 278 -13.20 13.38 7.30
CA PRO A 278 -12.09 14.02 6.58
C PRO A 278 -11.35 13.08 5.63
N TYR A 279 -11.27 11.78 5.95
CA TYR A 279 -10.64 10.78 5.09
C TYR A 279 -11.51 10.44 3.89
N GLU A 280 -12.81 10.28 4.11
CA GLU A 280 -13.78 10.10 3.03
C GLU A 280 -13.76 11.27 2.05
N GLU A 281 -13.66 12.51 2.55
CA GLU A 281 -13.60 13.70 1.70
C GLU A 281 -12.32 13.77 0.85
N VAL A 282 -11.17 13.35 1.38
CA VAL A 282 -9.94 13.20 0.57
C VAL A 282 -10.10 12.11 -0.49
N LEU A 283 -10.68 10.97 -0.11
CA LEU A 283 -10.99 9.90 -1.06
C LEU A 283 -11.90 10.39 -2.20
N ARG A 284 -13.02 11.03 -1.85
CA ARG A 284 -14.02 11.56 -2.77
C ARG A 284 -13.47 12.67 -3.68
N ARG A 285 -12.87 13.72 -3.09
CA ARG A 285 -12.53 14.95 -3.83
C ARG A 285 -11.15 14.89 -4.50
N GLN A 286 -10.20 14.19 -3.91
CA GLN A 286 -8.81 14.19 -4.39
C GLN A 286 -8.48 12.86 -5.10
N ILE A 287 -8.62 11.74 -4.42
CA ILE A 287 -8.22 10.42 -4.95
C ILE A 287 -9.11 10.02 -6.13
N CYS A 288 -10.43 10.13 -6.01
CA CYS A 288 -11.33 9.79 -7.12
C CYS A 288 -11.11 10.74 -8.32
N SER A 289 -10.89 12.03 -8.08
CA SER A 289 -10.54 13.00 -9.14
C SER A 289 -9.26 12.64 -9.88
N LEU A 290 -8.21 12.28 -9.14
CA LEU A 290 -6.94 11.79 -9.68
C LEU A 290 -7.15 10.56 -10.57
N LEU A 291 -7.89 9.57 -10.09
CA LEU A 291 -8.14 8.33 -10.83
C LEU A 291 -9.02 8.57 -12.07
N MET A 292 -10.08 9.37 -11.96
CA MET A 292 -10.91 9.75 -13.10
C MET A 292 -10.10 10.46 -14.19
N THR A 293 -9.20 11.36 -13.79
CA THR A 293 -8.30 12.05 -14.73
C THR A 293 -7.33 11.06 -15.38
N SER A 294 -6.74 10.17 -14.59
CA SER A 294 -5.79 9.15 -15.06
C SER A 294 -6.42 8.08 -15.96
N LEU A 295 -7.72 7.81 -15.80
CA LEU A 295 -8.49 6.93 -16.70
C LEU A 295 -8.82 7.62 -18.03
N ARG A 296 -9.10 8.93 -18.03
CA ARG A 296 -9.50 9.69 -19.23
C ARG A 296 -8.35 10.07 -20.14
N THR A 297 -7.14 10.23 -19.61
CA THR A 297 -5.99 10.62 -20.43
C THR A 297 -5.62 9.46 -21.36
N ASP A 298 -6.06 9.51 -22.61
CA ASP A 298 -5.70 8.56 -23.67
C ASP A 298 -4.33 8.86 -24.30
N THR A 299 -3.76 10.03 -23.99
CA THR A 299 -2.48 10.46 -24.52
C THR A 299 -1.36 9.67 -23.89
N GLU A 300 -0.71 8.81 -24.68
CA GLU A 300 0.71 8.51 -24.50
C GLU A 300 1.42 9.86 -24.35
N PRO A 301 2.00 10.21 -23.19
CA PRO A 301 2.88 11.36 -23.16
C PRO A 301 4.04 11.03 -24.09
N GLU A 302 4.11 11.74 -25.21
CA GLU A 302 5.23 11.70 -26.14
C GLU A 302 6.53 11.79 -25.35
N GLY A 303 7.29 10.69 -25.28
CA GLY A 303 8.65 10.67 -24.72
C GLY A 303 8.96 9.57 -23.72
N GLU A 304 7.98 8.95 -23.07
CA GLU A 304 8.22 7.80 -22.19
C GLU A 304 7.04 6.83 -22.36
N SER A 305 7.32 5.59 -22.80
CA SER A 305 6.36 4.49 -22.83
C SER A 305 5.49 4.54 -21.57
N GLY A 306 4.23 4.97 -21.71
CA GLY A 306 3.29 5.11 -20.61
C GLY A 306 3.03 3.73 -20.02
N GLU A 307 3.83 3.37 -19.03
CA GLU A 307 4.10 2.01 -18.57
C GLU A 307 2.78 1.24 -18.35
N PRO A 308 2.56 0.09 -19.03
CA PRO A 308 1.41 -0.78 -18.80
C PRO A 308 1.16 -1.06 -17.30
N TYR A 309 2.22 -1.01 -16.50
CA TYR A 309 2.19 -1.10 -15.05
C TYR A 309 1.40 0.02 -14.36
N PHE A 310 1.62 1.30 -14.70
CA PHE A 310 0.87 2.41 -14.10
C PHE A 310 -0.64 2.33 -14.43
N ARG A 311 -0.97 1.95 -15.67
CA ARG A 311 -2.38 1.76 -16.08
C ARG A 311 -3.04 0.61 -15.33
N ARG A 312 -2.35 -0.53 -15.17
CA ARG A 312 -2.82 -1.63 -14.33
C ARG A 312 -3.08 -1.17 -12.90
N LEU A 313 -2.20 -0.34 -12.35
CA LEU A 313 -2.33 0.18 -10.99
C LEU A 313 -3.53 1.13 -10.82
N VAL A 314 -3.77 2.03 -11.79
CA VAL A 314 -4.95 2.90 -11.81
C VAL A 314 -6.23 2.07 -11.88
N LEU A 315 -6.29 1.10 -12.81
CA LEU A 315 -7.44 0.22 -12.97
C LEU A 315 -7.71 -0.62 -11.72
N ARG A 316 -6.65 -1.16 -11.09
CA ARG A 316 -6.74 -1.90 -9.82
C ARG A 316 -7.25 -1.02 -8.68
N SER A 317 -6.75 0.22 -8.57
CA SER A 317 -7.22 1.19 -7.58
C SER A 317 -8.70 1.52 -7.75
N VAL A 318 -9.15 1.73 -8.99
CA VAL A 318 -10.56 1.97 -9.32
C VAL A 318 -11.42 0.77 -8.96
N ALA A 319 -10.97 -0.44 -9.28
CA ALA A 319 -11.67 -1.67 -8.92
C ALA A 319 -11.81 -1.83 -7.40
N ASN A 320 -10.75 -1.56 -6.63
CA ASN A 320 -10.80 -1.58 -5.18
C ASN A 320 -11.77 -0.51 -4.64
N ILE A 321 -11.80 0.68 -5.23
CA ILE A 321 -12.75 1.73 -4.82
C ILE A 321 -14.20 1.27 -5.00
N ILE A 322 -14.53 0.72 -6.17
CA ILE A 322 -15.89 0.24 -6.47
C ILE A 322 -16.29 -0.87 -5.48
N ARG A 323 -15.41 -1.84 -5.21
CA ARG A 323 -15.70 -2.95 -4.28
C ARG A 323 -15.88 -2.48 -2.85
N LEU A 324 -15.00 -1.60 -2.36
CA LEU A 324 -14.90 -1.28 -0.94
C LEU A 324 -15.72 -0.05 -0.54
N TYR A 325 -16.06 0.86 -1.48
CA TYR A 325 -16.63 2.16 -1.16
C TYR A 325 -17.87 2.55 -1.98
N SER A 326 -18.41 1.67 -2.84
CA SER A 326 -19.57 2.01 -3.69
C SER A 326 -20.82 2.44 -2.90
N SER A 327 -21.00 1.94 -1.68
CA SER A 327 -22.12 2.36 -0.81
C SER A 327 -21.98 3.79 -0.27
N SER A 328 -20.75 4.33 -0.17
CA SER A 328 -20.47 5.69 0.31
C SER A 328 -20.18 6.68 -0.83
N LEU A 329 -19.74 6.16 -1.98
CA LEU A 329 -19.30 6.92 -3.16
C LEU A 329 -20.13 6.55 -4.40
N ILE A 330 -21.45 6.69 -4.30
CA ILE A 330 -22.40 6.28 -5.35
C ILE A 330 -22.05 6.98 -6.68
N THR A 331 -21.93 8.32 -6.66
CA THR A 331 -21.68 9.14 -7.86
C THR A 331 -20.33 8.84 -8.51
N GLU A 332 -19.27 8.71 -7.72
CA GLU A 332 -17.93 8.44 -8.22
C GLU A 332 -17.84 7.02 -8.78
N SER A 333 -18.46 6.05 -8.10
CA SER A 333 -18.51 4.66 -8.55
C SER A 333 -19.32 4.49 -9.83
N GLU A 334 -20.44 5.21 -9.98
CA GLU A 334 -21.21 5.27 -11.22
C GLU A 334 -20.37 5.78 -12.39
N VAL A 335 -19.63 6.86 -12.17
CA VAL A 335 -18.73 7.43 -13.18
C VAL A 335 -17.61 6.45 -13.53
N PHE A 336 -16.99 5.79 -12.55
CA PHE A 336 -15.96 4.79 -12.79
C PHE A 336 -16.49 3.59 -13.58
N LEU A 337 -17.63 3.02 -13.18
CA LEU A 337 -18.26 1.91 -13.90
C LEU A 337 -18.61 2.30 -15.33
N SER A 338 -19.14 3.51 -15.53
CA SER A 338 -19.44 4.04 -16.86
C SER A 338 -18.18 4.21 -17.72
N MET A 339 -17.07 4.65 -17.13
CA MET A 339 -15.76 4.73 -17.82
C MET A 339 -15.24 3.33 -18.19
N LEU A 340 -15.29 2.36 -17.27
CA LEU A 340 -14.85 0.98 -17.53
C LEU A 340 -15.68 0.33 -18.64
N VAL A 341 -17.01 0.46 -18.59
CA VAL A 341 -17.90 -0.04 -19.65
C VAL A 341 -17.60 0.62 -20.99
N ARG A 342 -17.29 1.92 -21.01
CA ARG A 342 -16.90 2.62 -22.23
C ARG A 342 -15.60 2.09 -22.81
N VAL A 343 -14.60 1.78 -21.96
CA VAL A 343 -13.29 1.27 -22.39
C VAL A 343 -13.37 -0.05 -23.17
N ILE A 344 -14.38 -0.87 -22.89
CA ILE A 344 -14.61 -2.13 -23.61
C ILE A 344 -15.06 -1.90 -25.06
N SER A 345 -15.56 -0.70 -25.40
CA SER A 345 -15.90 -0.34 -26.77
C SER A 345 -14.64 -0.42 -27.65
N LEU A 346 -14.81 -0.82 -28.92
CA LEU A 346 -13.72 -1.28 -29.80
C LEU A 346 -12.65 -0.22 -30.17
N ASP A 347 -12.73 0.99 -29.62
CA ASP A 347 -11.89 2.13 -29.98
C ASP A 347 -10.54 2.18 -29.24
N LEU A 348 -10.32 1.31 -28.24
CA LEU A 348 -9.09 1.25 -27.44
C LEU A 348 -8.25 -0.02 -27.67
N PRO A 349 -6.93 0.01 -27.38
CA PRO A 349 -6.05 -1.14 -27.56
C PRO A 349 -6.50 -2.40 -26.82
N LEU A 350 -6.40 -3.56 -27.48
CA LEU A 350 -6.90 -4.85 -26.98
C LEU A 350 -6.37 -5.22 -25.58
N TRP A 351 -5.08 -4.96 -25.30
CA TRP A 351 -4.49 -5.20 -23.99
C TRP A 351 -5.19 -4.42 -22.87
N HIS A 352 -5.63 -3.18 -23.15
CA HIS A 352 -6.30 -2.33 -22.19
C HIS A 352 -7.73 -2.81 -21.95
N ARG A 353 -8.43 -3.22 -23.03
CA ARG A 353 -9.76 -3.83 -22.95
C ARG A 353 -9.73 -5.13 -22.14
N ILE A 354 -8.71 -5.97 -22.31
CA ILE A 354 -8.53 -7.21 -21.54
C ILE A 354 -8.45 -6.91 -20.04
N LEU A 355 -7.62 -5.94 -19.62
CA LEU A 355 -7.51 -5.56 -18.21
C LEU A 355 -8.84 -5.08 -17.62
N VAL A 356 -9.64 -4.33 -18.40
CA VAL A 356 -10.97 -3.90 -17.95
C VAL A 356 -11.96 -5.06 -17.92
N LEU A 357 -11.89 -5.98 -18.88
CA LEU A 357 -12.71 -7.19 -18.88
C LEU A 357 -12.43 -8.09 -17.68
N GLU A 358 -11.16 -8.22 -17.25
CA GLU A 358 -10.80 -8.92 -16.01
C GLU A 358 -11.50 -8.31 -14.79
N ILE A 359 -11.54 -6.97 -14.73
CA ILE A 359 -12.19 -6.24 -13.63
C ILE A 359 -13.71 -6.46 -13.65
N LEU A 360 -14.37 -6.25 -14.80
CA LEU A 360 -15.83 -6.41 -14.91
C LEU A 360 -16.27 -7.86 -14.68
N ARG A 361 -15.52 -8.83 -15.22
CA ARG A 361 -15.69 -10.25 -14.91
C ARG A 361 -15.58 -10.48 -13.41
N GLY A 362 -14.58 -9.90 -12.76
CA GLY A 362 -14.41 -9.98 -11.31
C GLY A 362 -15.57 -9.39 -10.51
N PHE A 363 -16.29 -8.38 -11.01
CA PHE A 363 -17.50 -7.88 -10.36
C PHE A 363 -18.69 -8.81 -10.56
N CYS A 364 -18.79 -9.47 -11.71
CA CYS A 364 -19.91 -10.36 -12.05
C CYS A 364 -19.83 -11.73 -11.37
N VAL A 365 -18.62 -12.26 -11.15
CA VAL A 365 -18.40 -13.58 -10.55
C VAL A 365 -18.51 -13.54 -9.02
N GLU A 366 -18.40 -12.35 -8.42
CA GLU A 366 -18.49 -12.18 -6.98
C GLU A 366 -19.89 -11.74 -6.55
N ALA A 367 -20.65 -12.67 -5.96
CA ALA A 367 -22.07 -12.48 -5.68
C ALA A 367 -22.36 -11.23 -4.85
N ARG A 368 -21.56 -10.97 -3.81
CA ARG A 368 -21.75 -9.82 -2.92
C ARG A 368 -21.47 -8.49 -3.60
N THR A 369 -20.36 -8.37 -4.34
CA THR A 369 -20.05 -7.15 -5.10
C THR A 369 -21.20 -6.87 -6.08
N MET A 370 -21.66 -7.89 -6.80
CA MET A 370 -22.78 -7.73 -7.72
C MET A 370 -24.09 -7.32 -7.02
N GLN A 371 -24.40 -7.92 -5.87
CA GLN A 371 -25.57 -7.58 -5.06
C GLN A 371 -25.51 -6.12 -4.59
N VAL A 372 -24.38 -5.69 -4.03
CA VAL A 372 -24.18 -4.31 -3.54
C VAL A 372 -24.32 -3.30 -4.68
N LEU A 373 -23.73 -3.59 -5.85
CA LEU A 373 -23.88 -2.73 -7.03
C LEU A 373 -25.34 -2.68 -7.51
N PHE A 374 -26.03 -3.83 -7.57
CA PHE A 374 -27.43 -3.86 -7.99
C PHE A 374 -28.34 -3.07 -7.04
N LEU A 375 -28.12 -3.20 -5.73
CA LEU A 375 -28.86 -2.46 -4.70
C LEU A 375 -28.58 -0.95 -4.75
N ASN A 376 -27.31 -0.55 -4.89
CA ASN A 376 -26.91 0.86 -4.88
C ASN A 376 -27.31 1.61 -6.16
N PHE A 377 -27.46 0.90 -7.29
CA PHE A 377 -27.69 1.51 -8.60
C PHE A 377 -29.01 1.07 -9.23
N ASP A 378 -29.07 -0.15 -9.77
CA ASP A 378 -30.17 -0.64 -10.61
C ASP A 378 -31.53 -0.72 -9.87
N MET A 379 -31.54 -0.88 -8.54
CA MET A 379 -32.77 -0.84 -7.73
C MET A 379 -33.32 0.58 -7.51
N HIS A 380 -32.55 1.62 -7.85
CA HIS A 380 -32.95 3.01 -7.68
C HIS A 380 -33.31 3.65 -9.02
N PRO A 381 -34.60 4.00 -9.26
CA PRO A 381 -35.06 4.48 -10.58
C PRO A 381 -34.40 5.77 -11.12
N LYS A 382 -33.69 6.51 -10.27
CA LYS A 382 -32.99 7.75 -10.63
C LYS A 382 -31.53 7.53 -11.03
N ASN A 383 -30.97 6.38 -10.69
CA ASN A 383 -29.57 6.05 -10.96
C ASN A 383 -29.47 5.35 -12.32
N THR A 384 -28.28 5.33 -12.91
CA THR A 384 -28.07 4.48 -14.09
C THR A 384 -28.06 3.01 -13.71
N ASN A 385 -28.58 2.16 -14.59
CA ASN A 385 -28.52 0.70 -14.42
C ASN A 385 -27.11 0.21 -14.78
N VAL A 386 -26.18 0.33 -13.82
CA VAL A 386 -24.77 0.00 -14.04
C VAL A 386 -24.56 -1.50 -14.22
N VAL A 387 -25.31 -2.34 -13.51
CA VAL A 387 -25.22 -3.80 -13.62
C VAL A 387 -25.76 -4.24 -14.97
N GLU A 388 -26.93 -3.73 -15.38
CA GLU A 388 -27.46 -3.93 -16.73
C GLU A 388 -26.44 -3.47 -17.80
N GLY A 389 -25.83 -2.30 -17.61
CA GLY A 389 -24.82 -1.75 -18.51
C GLY A 389 -23.59 -2.65 -18.66
N MET A 390 -23.10 -3.20 -17.55
CA MET A 390 -21.99 -4.15 -17.50
C MET A 390 -22.34 -5.45 -18.24
N VAL A 391 -23.50 -6.04 -17.95
CA VAL A 391 -23.97 -7.28 -18.63
C VAL A 391 -24.09 -7.06 -20.14
N LYS A 392 -24.68 -5.94 -20.56
CA LYS A 392 -24.77 -5.57 -21.98
C LYS A 392 -23.40 -5.40 -22.63
N ALA A 393 -22.43 -4.82 -21.91
CA ALA A 393 -21.07 -4.65 -22.42
C ALA A 393 -20.38 -5.99 -22.64
N LEU A 394 -20.46 -6.92 -21.67
CA LEU A 394 -19.91 -8.28 -21.81
C LEU A 394 -20.59 -9.03 -22.95
N ALA A 395 -21.91 -8.94 -23.06
CA ALA A 395 -22.67 -9.56 -24.15
C ALA A 395 -22.22 -9.05 -25.53
N ARG A 396 -21.96 -7.74 -25.69
CA ARG A 396 -21.44 -7.18 -26.95
C ARG A 396 -20.08 -7.75 -27.34
N VAL A 397 -19.18 -7.98 -26.38
CA VAL A 397 -17.86 -8.61 -26.66
C VAL A 397 -18.02 -10.05 -27.14
N VAL A 398 -18.98 -10.79 -26.60
CA VAL A 398 -19.28 -12.13 -27.09
C VAL A 398 -19.95 -12.07 -28.47
N SER A 399 -20.86 -11.12 -28.68
CA SER A 399 -21.53 -10.95 -29.98
C SER A 399 -20.59 -10.50 -31.09
N SER A 400 -19.50 -9.77 -30.83
CA SER A 400 -18.58 -9.32 -31.88
C SER A 400 -17.90 -10.48 -32.63
N ILE A 401 -17.80 -11.66 -32.01
CA ILE A 401 -17.31 -12.90 -32.63
C ILE A 401 -18.20 -13.33 -33.80
N GLN A 402 -19.51 -13.14 -33.66
CA GLN A 402 -20.50 -13.60 -34.64
C GLN A 402 -20.41 -12.82 -35.96
N PHE A 403 -19.70 -11.69 -35.99
CA PHE A 403 -19.63 -10.77 -37.11
C PHE A 403 -18.23 -10.64 -37.74
N GLN A 404 -17.20 -11.33 -37.24
CA GLN A 404 -15.84 -11.29 -37.81
C GLN A 404 -15.55 -12.49 -38.72
N ASP A 405 -14.89 -12.24 -39.86
CA ASP A 405 -14.50 -13.28 -40.83
C ASP A 405 -13.46 -14.29 -40.29
N THR A 406 -12.80 -14.00 -39.16
CA THR A 406 -11.80 -14.85 -38.45
C THR A 406 -12.44 -15.77 -37.37
N CYS A 407 -13.73 -16.06 -37.52
CA CYS A 407 -14.57 -16.71 -36.51
C CYS A 407 -14.07 -18.10 -36.06
N GLU A 408 -13.62 -18.96 -36.97
CA GLU A 408 -13.29 -20.36 -36.64
C GLU A 408 -12.03 -20.50 -35.76
N GLU A 409 -10.96 -19.75 -36.07
CA GLU A 409 -9.70 -19.82 -35.32
C GLU A 409 -9.86 -19.25 -33.90
N SER A 410 -10.57 -18.13 -33.76
CA SER A 410 -10.86 -17.50 -32.47
C SER A 410 -11.76 -18.38 -31.61
N LEU A 411 -12.80 -19.01 -32.18
CA LEU A 411 -13.67 -19.94 -31.47
C LEU A 411 -12.91 -21.20 -31.02
N ALA A 412 -12.04 -21.75 -31.87
CA ALA A 412 -11.21 -22.89 -31.50
C ALA A 412 -10.25 -22.54 -30.35
N ALA A 413 -9.65 -21.35 -30.38
CA ALA A 413 -8.81 -20.85 -29.30
C ALA A 413 -9.59 -20.67 -27.98
N VAL A 414 -10.80 -20.10 -28.03
CA VAL A 414 -11.68 -19.97 -26.85
C VAL A 414 -12.02 -21.35 -26.27
N ALA A 415 -12.41 -22.31 -27.11
CA ALA A 415 -12.70 -23.68 -26.68
C ALA A 415 -11.46 -24.35 -26.05
N GLY A 416 -10.28 -24.11 -26.62
CA GLY A 416 -8.99 -24.54 -26.07
C GLY A 416 -8.73 -23.95 -24.68
N MET A 417 -8.97 -22.66 -24.48
CA MET A 417 -8.79 -21.99 -23.18
C MET A 417 -9.71 -22.58 -22.10
N PHE A 418 -11.00 -22.79 -22.40
CA PHE A 418 -11.93 -23.44 -21.46
C PHE A 418 -11.52 -24.89 -21.14
N SER A 419 -11.07 -25.65 -22.13
CA SER A 419 -10.58 -27.04 -21.94
C SER A 419 -9.34 -27.09 -21.04
N SER A 420 -8.39 -26.17 -21.21
CA SER A 420 -7.21 -26.05 -20.34
C SER A 420 -7.60 -25.63 -18.93
N LYS A 421 -8.53 -24.69 -18.78
CA LYS A 421 -8.99 -24.23 -17.46
C LYS A 421 -9.73 -25.32 -16.69
N ALA A 422 -10.53 -26.15 -17.38
CA ALA A 422 -11.16 -27.34 -16.79
C ALA A 422 -10.13 -28.38 -16.29
N LYS A 423 -8.90 -28.34 -16.81
CA LYS A 423 -7.76 -29.16 -16.34
C LYS A 423 -6.90 -28.47 -15.27
N GLY A 424 -7.31 -27.29 -14.79
CA GLY A 424 -6.59 -26.50 -13.79
C GLY A 424 -5.37 -25.75 -14.33
N ILE A 425 -5.27 -25.55 -15.65
CA ILE A 425 -4.17 -24.79 -16.27
C ILE A 425 -4.61 -23.32 -16.39
N GLU A 426 -3.95 -22.42 -15.66
CA GLU A 426 -4.10 -20.98 -15.86
C GLU A 426 -3.35 -20.51 -17.11
N TRP A 427 -4.02 -19.71 -17.93
CA TRP A 427 -3.44 -19.09 -19.11
C TRP A 427 -2.88 -17.72 -18.75
N SER A 428 -1.61 -17.48 -19.06
CA SER A 428 -0.98 -16.16 -19.04
C SER A 428 -0.48 -15.80 -20.43
N LEU A 429 -0.71 -14.56 -20.86
CA LEU A 429 -0.22 -14.07 -22.14
C LEU A 429 1.22 -13.53 -21.95
N ASP A 430 2.23 -14.26 -22.44
CA ASP A 430 3.60 -13.77 -22.51
C ASP A 430 3.83 -12.93 -23.77
N SER A 431 4.56 -11.82 -23.63
CA SER A 431 4.70 -10.74 -24.62
C SER A 431 5.45 -11.08 -25.92
N ASP A 432 5.96 -12.30 -26.09
CA ASP A 432 7.04 -12.61 -27.06
C ASP A 432 6.62 -13.49 -28.26
N ALA A 433 5.33 -13.63 -28.58
CA ALA A 433 4.88 -14.42 -29.73
C ALA A 433 4.52 -13.57 -30.97
N SER A 434 4.53 -14.20 -32.15
CA SER A 434 4.32 -13.56 -33.45
C SER A 434 2.97 -12.81 -33.56
N ASN A 435 2.99 -11.65 -34.22
CA ASN A 435 1.90 -10.65 -34.18
C ASN A 435 0.50 -11.18 -34.51
N ALA A 436 0.35 -12.16 -35.41
CA ALA A 436 -0.96 -12.68 -35.80
C ALA A 436 -1.52 -13.71 -34.80
N ALA A 437 -0.70 -14.65 -34.32
CA ALA A 437 -1.11 -15.65 -33.34
C ALA A 437 -1.39 -15.03 -31.96
N VAL A 438 -0.61 -14.01 -31.58
CA VAL A 438 -0.85 -13.22 -30.35
C VAL A 438 -2.16 -12.45 -30.42
N LEU A 439 -2.52 -11.92 -31.59
CA LEU A 439 -3.80 -11.21 -31.76
C LEU A 439 -4.98 -12.16 -31.56
N VAL A 440 -4.99 -13.31 -32.25
CA VAL A 440 -6.06 -14.32 -32.12
C VAL A 440 -6.16 -14.84 -30.69
N ALA A 441 -5.03 -15.12 -30.04
CA ALA A 441 -5.02 -15.54 -28.63
C ALA A 441 -5.55 -14.44 -27.69
N SER A 442 -5.21 -13.18 -27.93
CA SER A 442 -5.66 -12.05 -27.12
C SER A 442 -7.16 -11.78 -27.31
N GLU A 443 -7.67 -11.91 -28.53
CA GLU A 443 -9.11 -11.81 -28.83
C GLU A 443 -9.89 -12.95 -28.16
N ALA A 444 -9.40 -14.19 -28.29
CA ALA A 444 -9.96 -15.36 -27.61
C ALA A 444 -9.97 -15.20 -26.09
N HIS A 445 -8.92 -14.60 -25.52
CA HIS A 445 -8.85 -14.32 -24.09
C HIS A 445 -9.90 -13.28 -23.66
N ALA A 446 -10.04 -12.17 -24.40
CA ALA A 446 -11.06 -11.16 -24.13
C ALA A 446 -12.49 -11.75 -24.17
N ILE A 447 -12.75 -12.61 -25.16
CA ILE A 447 -14.01 -13.34 -25.28
C ILE A 447 -14.24 -14.26 -24.08
N THR A 448 -13.22 -15.04 -23.70
CA THR A 448 -13.27 -15.98 -22.58
C THR A 448 -13.62 -15.23 -21.29
N LEU A 449 -12.98 -14.09 -21.02
CA LEU A 449 -13.31 -13.23 -19.88
C LEU A 449 -14.76 -12.74 -19.91
N ALA A 450 -15.26 -12.36 -21.09
CA ALA A 450 -16.65 -11.91 -21.23
C ALA A 450 -17.67 -13.03 -20.97
N ILE A 451 -17.43 -14.23 -21.49
CA ILE A 451 -18.26 -15.42 -21.24
C ILE A 451 -18.23 -15.77 -19.75
N GLU A 452 -17.05 -15.78 -19.13
CA GLU A 452 -16.93 -16.04 -17.69
C GLU A 452 -17.66 -14.99 -16.84
N GLY A 453 -17.64 -13.72 -17.24
CA GLY A 453 -18.41 -12.67 -16.58
C GLY A 453 -19.92 -12.93 -16.67
N LEU A 454 -20.44 -13.24 -17.86
CA LEU A 454 -21.86 -13.56 -18.06
C LEU A 454 -22.30 -14.81 -17.28
N LEU A 455 -21.48 -15.87 -17.28
CA LEU A 455 -21.73 -17.06 -16.47
C LEU A 455 -21.71 -16.71 -14.97
N GLY A 456 -20.77 -15.87 -14.54
CA GLY A 456 -20.70 -15.35 -13.17
C GLY A 456 -21.99 -14.67 -12.72
N VAL A 457 -22.61 -13.87 -13.60
CA VAL A 457 -23.91 -13.26 -13.32
C VAL A 457 -24.99 -14.30 -13.11
N VAL A 458 -25.08 -15.30 -13.98
CA VAL A 458 -26.08 -16.37 -13.88
C VAL A 458 -25.91 -17.14 -12.57
N PHE A 459 -24.68 -17.52 -12.22
CA PHE A 459 -24.41 -18.22 -10.97
C PHE A 459 -24.68 -17.36 -9.74
N THR A 460 -24.30 -16.08 -9.76
CA THR A 460 -24.60 -15.13 -8.69
C THR A 460 -26.11 -15.02 -8.44
N VAL A 461 -26.90 -14.86 -9.51
CA VAL A 461 -28.36 -14.78 -9.38
C VAL A 461 -28.93 -16.07 -8.81
N ALA A 462 -28.43 -17.24 -9.24
CA ALA A 462 -28.82 -18.52 -8.67
C ALA A 462 -28.50 -18.60 -7.17
N THR A 463 -27.28 -18.26 -6.76
CA THR A 463 -26.86 -18.25 -5.34
C THR A 463 -27.71 -17.32 -4.49
N LEU A 464 -27.96 -16.09 -4.95
CA LEU A 464 -28.81 -15.13 -4.23
C LEU A 464 -30.27 -15.60 -4.14
N THR A 465 -30.74 -16.36 -5.13
CA THR A 465 -32.09 -16.94 -5.11
C THR A 465 -32.19 -18.06 -4.08
N ASP A 466 -31.19 -18.96 -4.02
CA ASP A 466 -31.13 -20.03 -3.03
C ASP A 466 -31.07 -19.46 -1.60
N GLU A 467 -30.23 -18.44 -1.36
CA GLU A 467 -30.16 -17.75 -0.07
C GLU A 467 -31.49 -17.10 0.34
N ALA A 468 -32.22 -16.52 -0.62
CA ALA A 468 -33.53 -15.92 -0.35
C ALA A 468 -34.60 -16.97 0.00
N VAL A 469 -34.50 -18.18 -0.54
CA VAL A 469 -35.39 -19.30 -0.22
C VAL A 469 -35.08 -19.87 1.17
N ASP A 470 -33.81 -19.93 1.57
CA ASP A 470 -33.40 -20.44 2.89
C ASP A 470 -33.78 -19.52 4.07
N VAL A 471 -33.97 -18.22 3.81
CA VAL A 471 -34.35 -17.20 4.81
C VAL A 471 -35.88 -17.02 4.92
N ALA A 472 -36.66 -17.47 3.93
CA ALA A 472 -38.11 -17.37 3.86
C ALA A 472 -38.82 -18.56 4.53
#